data_AF-A0A354YFX0-F1
#
_entry.id   AF-A0A354YFX0-F1
#
_cell.length_a   1.000
_cell.length_b   1.000
_cell.length_c   1.000
_cell.angle_alpha   90.00
_cell.angle_beta   90.00
_cell.angle_gamma   90.00
#
_symmetry.space_group_name_H-M   'P 1'
#
loop_
_entity.id
_entity.type
_entity.pdbx_description
1 polymer ?
#
loop_
_entity_poly.entity_id
_entity_poly.type
_entity_poly.pdbx_seq_one_letter_code
_entity_poly.pdbx_strand_id
1 'polypeptide(L)'
;FSVSAFLLNRSSDLRDGQREAARERGLEAIRQARPLSPEDRRATTLPLALWDLLLLQDRPRAQKLEQCAATYLEQVGQLHAQAEARADKLGQRPDRDRLERIEAELHAGFEQAFHRVAQERERLIQGGDEFFRKVVAVARDFLDPAWNGLPEIRHPLDNEVAAWTQPPAMLPLPDASGLTQEPAQGGIAEEAIA
;
A
#
# COMPACT_ATOMS: atom_id res chain seq x y z
N PHE A 1 -0.89 6.17 21.60
CA PHE A 1 0.03 5.11 21.13
C PHE A 1 0.46 5.47 19.73
N SER A 2 1.70 5.95 19.55
CA SER A 2 2.18 6.49 18.28
C SER A 2 2.67 5.36 17.36
N VAL A 3 1.99 5.19 16.22
CA VAL A 3 2.36 4.24 15.14
C VAL A 3 3.76 4.55 14.59
N SER A 4 4.24 5.79 14.75
CA SER A 4 5.55 6.25 14.27
C SER A 4 6.75 5.55 14.91
N ALA A 5 6.57 4.84 16.03
CA ALA A 5 7.66 4.11 16.70
C ALA A 5 7.89 2.69 16.16
N PHE A 6 6.94 2.12 15.39
CA PHE A 6 7.06 0.72 14.95
C PHE A 6 7.81 0.55 13.62
N LEU A 7 7.93 1.61 12.81
CA LEU A 7 8.46 1.51 11.45
C LEU A 7 9.90 2.02 11.28
N LEU A 8 10.48 2.66 12.29
CA LEU A 8 11.78 3.33 12.14
C LEU A 8 13.02 2.42 12.24
N ASN A 9 12.90 1.11 12.46
CA ASN A 9 14.07 0.27 12.74
C ASN A 9 14.06 -1.14 12.13
N ARG A 10 14.00 -1.24 10.80
CA ARG A 10 14.35 -2.49 10.07
C ARG A 10 15.59 -2.33 9.21
N SER A 11 16.66 -1.72 9.72
CA SER A 11 17.96 -1.73 9.04
C SER A 11 18.67 -3.08 9.21
N SER A 12 18.89 -3.80 8.12
CA SER A 12 20.13 -4.56 7.96
C SER A 12 20.47 -4.69 6.49
N ASP A 13 21.71 -4.35 6.16
CA ASP A 13 22.39 -4.79 4.94
C ASP A 13 22.44 -6.32 4.99
N LEU A 14 21.50 -6.96 4.29
CA LEU A 14 21.50 -8.41 4.17
C LEU A 14 22.66 -8.81 3.27
N ARG A 15 23.53 -9.70 3.75
CA ARG A 15 24.50 -10.40 2.89
C ARG A 15 23.74 -11.12 1.77
N ASP A 16 24.32 -11.29 0.58
CA ASP A 16 23.61 -11.83 -0.59
C ASP A 16 22.84 -13.14 -0.30
N GLY A 17 23.46 -14.08 0.42
CA GLY A 17 22.79 -15.33 0.82
C GLY A 17 21.62 -15.14 1.80
N GLN A 18 21.64 -14.09 2.63
CA GLN A 18 20.52 -13.75 3.51
C GLN A 18 19.39 -13.04 2.74
N ARG A 19 19.73 -12.30 1.68
CA ARG A 19 18.77 -11.65 0.78
C ARG A 19 17.99 -12.69 -0.01
N GLU A 20 18.67 -13.66 -0.63
CA GLU A 20 18.01 -14.76 -1.34
C GLU A 20 17.12 -15.59 -0.41
N ALA A 21 17.61 -15.95 0.78
CA ALA A 21 16.80 -16.69 1.75
C ALA A 21 15.58 -15.90 2.25
N ALA A 22 15.65 -14.57 2.33
CA ALA A 22 14.50 -13.73 2.66
C ALA A 22 13.51 -13.64 1.49
N ARG A 23 14.02 -13.55 0.26
CA ARG A 23 13.22 -13.58 -0.97
C ARG A 23 12.43 -14.88 -1.09
N GLU A 24 13.08 -16.03 -0.93
CA GLU A 24 12.42 -17.34 -1.00
C GLU A 24 11.33 -17.51 0.06
N ARG A 25 11.56 -17.02 1.28
CA ARG A 25 10.53 -17.02 2.34
C ARG A 25 9.32 -16.17 1.97
N GLY A 26 9.53 -15.01 1.35
CA GLY A 26 8.43 -14.16 0.87
C GLY A 26 7.63 -14.84 -0.24
N LEU A 27 8.31 -15.48 -1.19
CA LEU A 27 7.65 -16.23 -2.27
C LEU A 27 6.89 -17.46 -1.76
N GLU A 28 7.44 -18.16 -0.78
CA GLU A 28 6.77 -19.27 -0.10
C GLU A 28 5.49 -18.79 0.59
N ALA A 29 5.52 -17.65 1.29
CA ALA A 29 4.33 -17.07 1.91
C ALA A 29 3.23 -16.75 0.88
N ILE A 30 3.59 -16.25 -0.31
CA ILE A 30 2.64 -16.05 -1.42
C ILE A 30 2.02 -17.39 -1.84
N ARG A 31 2.83 -18.42 -2.05
CA ARG A 31 2.37 -19.74 -2.49
C ARG A 31 1.43 -20.39 -1.46
N GLN A 32 1.77 -20.31 -0.17
CA GLN A 32 0.94 -20.82 0.93
C GLN A 32 -0.38 -20.07 1.11
N ALA A 33 -0.42 -18.79 0.76
CA ALA A 33 -1.62 -17.98 0.87
C ALA A 33 -2.60 -18.18 -0.29
N ARG A 34 -2.15 -18.76 -1.42
CA ARG A 34 -2.97 -19.01 -2.61
C ARG A 34 -4.27 -19.80 -2.34
N PRO A 35 -4.28 -20.93 -1.60
CA PRO A 35 -5.51 -21.68 -1.33
C PRO A 35 -6.48 -21.00 -0.34
N LEU A 36 -6.02 -19.97 0.38
CA LEU A 36 -6.82 -19.27 1.38
C LEU A 36 -7.88 -18.37 0.75
N SER A 37 -8.95 -18.10 1.50
CA SER A 37 -9.94 -17.09 1.09
C SER A 37 -9.34 -15.68 1.15
N PRO A 38 -9.89 -14.69 0.41
CA PRO A 38 -9.42 -13.30 0.50
C PRO A 38 -9.44 -12.72 1.92
N GLU A 39 -10.41 -13.11 2.75
CA GLU A 39 -10.51 -12.68 4.14
C GLU A 39 -9.38 -13.26 4.99
N ASP A 40 -9.14 -14.57 4.89
CA ASP A 40 -8.07 -15.24 5.63
C ASP A 40 -6.69 -14.69 5.24
N ARG A 41 -6.46 -14.43 3.94
CA ARG A 41 -5.21 -13.84 3.44
C ARG A 41 -4.88 -12.54 4.14
N ARG A 42 -5.86 -11.65 4.31
CA ARG A 42 -5.70 -10.36 5.01
C ARG A 42 -5.40 -10.53 6.51
N ALA A 43 -5.90 -11.60 7.13
CA ALA A 43 -5.64 -11.93 8.52
C ALA A 43 -4.30 -12.64 8.77
N THR A 44 -3.58 -13.05 7.70
CA THR A 44 -2.25 -13.68 7.81
C THR A 44 -1.11 -12.65 7.80
N THR A 45 0.14 -13.14 7.81
CA THR A 45 1.35 -12.32 7.60
C THR A 45 1.62 -11.99 6.13
N LEU A 46 0.78 -12.44 5.18
CA LEU A 46 0.96 -12.17 3.75
C LEU A 46 1.16 -10.68 3.41
N PRO A 47 0.38 -9.72 3.95
CA PRO A 47 0.61 -8.29 3.67
C PRO A 47 2.02 -7.83 4.03
N LEU A 48 2.58 -8.35 5.14
CA LEU A 48 3.94 -8.05 5.57
C LEU A 48 4.97 -8.74 4.68
N ALA A 49 4.74 -9.98 4.27
CA ALA A 49 5.64 -10.70 3.37
C ALA A 49 5.74 -10.02 1.99
N LEU A 50 4.62 -9.56 1.44
CA LEU A 50 4.59 -8.78 0.20
C LEU A 50 5.35 -7.45 0.34
N TRP A 51 5.16 -6.76 1.47
CA TRP A 51 5.90 -5.54 1.76
C TRP A 51 7.41 -5.76 1.92
N ASP A 52 7.80 -6.82 2.63
CA ASP A 52 9.21 -7.19 2.81
C ASP A 52 9.86 -7.51 1.46
N LEU A 53 9.14 -8.14 0.51
CA LEU A 53 9.62 -8.36 -0.86
C LEU A 53 9.85 -7.04 -1.61
N LEU A 54 8.98 -6.05 -1.45
CA LEU A 54 9.18 -4.71 -2.05
C LEU A 54 10.41 -4.02 -1.46
N LEU A 55 10.58 -4.07 -0.13
CA LEU A 55 11.77 -3.55 0.55
C LEU A 55 13.05 -4.25 0.12
N LEU A 56 12.99 -5.58 -0.08
CA LEU A 56 14.13 -6.36 -0.58
C LEU A 56 14.49 -6.01 -2.02
N GLN A 57 13.52 -5.66 -2.87
CA GLN A 57 13.75 -5.36 -4.28
C GLN A 57 14.26 -3.92 -4.47
N ASP A 58 13.49 -2.93 -4.03
CA ASP A 58 13.78 -1.51 -4.19
C ASP A 58 13.41 -0.78 -2.90
N ARG A 59 14.34 -0.83 -1.94
CA ARG A 59 14.17 -0.23 -0.62
C ARG A 59 13.86 1.27 -0.68
N PRO A 60 14.61 2.12 -1.43
CA PRO A 60 14.29 3.54 -1.51
C PRO A 60 12.88 3.82 -1.99
N ARG A 61 12.37 3.02 -2.94
CA ARG A 61 11.00 3.17 -3.46
C ARG A 61 9.93 2.71 -2.48
N ALA A 62 10.13 1.56 -1.86
CA ALA A 62 9.21 1.07 -0.81
C ALA A 62 9.14 2.07 0.36
N GLN A 63 10.27 2.63 0.79
CA GLN A 63 10.28 3.69 1.81
C GLN A 63 9.56 4.97 1.37
N LYS A 64 9.63 5.33 0.08
CA LYS A 64 8.82 6.45 -0.45
C LYS A 64 7.32 6.17 -0.41
N LEU A 65 6.89 4.94 -0.74
CA LEU A 65 5.48 4.54 -0.65
C LEU A 65 4.94 4.63 0.79
N GLU A 66 5.77 4.25 1.76
CA GLU A 66 5.47 4.40 3.18
C GLU A 66 5.41 5.89 3.59
N GLN A 67 6.39 6.68 3.16
CA GLN A 67 6.45 8.11 3.46
C GLN A 67 5.24 8.88 2.91
N CYS A 68 4.68 8.45 1.77
CA CYS A 68 3.43 9.01 1.23
C CYS A 68 2.29 8.97 2.27
N ALA A 69 2.18 7.89 3.06
CA ALA A 69 1.15 7.77 4.11
C ALA A 69 1.39 8.78 5.23
N ALA A 70 2.64 8.91 5.68
CA ALA A 70 2.99 9.87 6.73
C ALA A 70 2.69 11.32 6.28
N THR A 71 3.08 11.67 5.05
CA THR A 71 2.82 13.00 4.48
C THR A 71 1.32 13.26 4.30
N TYR A 72 0.54 12.26 3.89
CA TYR A 72 -0.92 12.38 3.80
C TYR A 72 -1.56 12.63 5.16
N LEU A 73 -1.18 11.88 6.20
CA LEU A 73 -1.71 12.06 7.56
C LEU A 73 -1.38 13.45 8.12
N GLU A 74 -0.17 13.94 7.85
CA GLU A 74 0.22 15.31 8.21
C GLU A 74 -0.67 16.34 7.51
N GLN A 75 -0.91 16.18 6.20
CA GLN A 75 -1.75 17.09 5.43
C GLN A 75 -3.21 17.09 5.93
N VAL A 76 -3.77 15.92 6.23
CA VAL A 76 -5.12 15.78 6.82
C VAL A 76 -5.20 16.49 8.18
N GLY A 77 -4.19 16.30 9.05
CA GLY A 77 -4.11 17.01 10.33
C GLY A 77 -4.06 18.53 10.17
N GLN A 78 -3.31 19.03 9.18
CA GLN A 78 -3.26 20.47 8.88
C GLN A 78 -4.61 21.00 8.39
N LEU A 79 -5.35 20.24 7.57
CA LEU A 79 -6.67 20.62 7.09
C LEU A 79 -7.68 20.74 8.24
N HIS A 80 -7.67 19.78 9.17
CA HIS A 80 -8.48 19.86 10.40
C HIS A 80 -8.15 21.11 11.22
N ALA A 81 -6.87 21.33 11.54
CA ALA A 81 -6.44 22.49 12.33
C ALA A 81 -6.81 23.82 11.66
N GLN A 82 -6.75 23.90 10.33
CA GLN A 82 -7.16 25.08 9.58
C GLN A 82 -8.68 25.29 9.59
N ALA A 83 -9.48 24.22 9.53
CA ALA A 83 -10.93 24.32 9.64
C ALA A 83 -11.35 24.77 11.05
N GLU A 84 -10.77 24.20 12.09
CA GLU A 84 -10.98 24.60 13.49
C GLU A 84 -10.63 26.07 13.71
N ALA A 85 -9.44 26.50 13.31
CA ALA A 85 -9.01 27.89 13.45
C ALA A 85 -9.87 28.88 12.66
N ARG A 86 -10.54 28.45 11.59
CA ARG A 86 -11.50 29.27 10.84
C ARG A 86 -12.86 29.32 11.54
N ALA A 87 -13.33 28.20 12.08
CA ALA A 87 -14.56 28.14 12.84
C ALA A 87 -14.49 29.00 14.10
N ASP A 88 -13.37 28.95 14.83
CA ASP A 88 -13.15 29.76 16.04
C ASP A 88 -13.26 31.27 15.78
N LYS A 89 -12.82 31.72 14.60
CA LYS A 89 -12.88 33.14 14.19
C LYS A 89 -14.30 33.64 13.91
N LEU A 90 -15.28 32.75 13.77
CA LEU A 90 -16.69 33.12 13.56
C LEU A 90 -17.40 33.54 14.85
N GLY A 91 -16.79 33.32 16.02
CA GLY A 91 -17.32 33.70 17.32
C GLY A 91 -18.38 32.73 17.86
N GLN A 92 -19.04 33.09 18.96
CA GLN A 92 -19.89 32.18 19.74
C GLN A 92 -21.23 31.80 19.09
N ARG A 93 -21.68 32.56 18.08
CA ARG A 93 -22.92 32.29 17.33
C ARG A 93 -22.62 32.44 15.84
N PRO A 94 -21.89 31.48 15.26
CA PRO A 94 -21.51 31.52 13.86
C PRO A 94 -22.75 31.38 12.98
N ASP A 95 -22.73 32.09 11.85
CA ASP A 95 -23.73 31.95 10.80
C ASP A 95 -23.65 30.56 10.16
N ARG A 96 -24.81 29.93 9.93
CA ARG A 96 -24.90 28.54 9.45
C ARG A 96 -24.23 28.38 8.09
N ASP A 97 -24.49 29.30 7.16
CA ASP A 97 -23.91 29.25 5.81
C ASP A 97 -22.39 29.33 5.83
N ARG A 98 -21.81 30.01 6.83
CA ARG A 98 -20.35 30.09 6.98
C ARG A 98 -19.75 28.80 7.52
N LEU A 99 -20.43 28.12 8.45
CA LEU A 99 -20.00 26.80 8.93
C LEU A 99 -20.08 25.76 7.82
N GLU A 100 -21.18 25.73 7.07
CA GLU A 100 -21.36 24.79 5.94
C GLU A 100 -20.27 24.99 4.87
N ARG A 101 -19.83 26.23 4.61
CA ARG A 101 -18.69 26.48 3.71
C ARG A 101 -17.38 25.94 4.24
N ILE A 102 -17.08 26.11 5.53
CA ILE A 102 -15.85 25.58 6.14
C ILE A 102 -15.83 24.05 6.04
N GLU A 103 -16.95 23.40 6.31
CA GLU A 103 -17.09 21.95 6.19
C GLU A 103 -16.94 21.47 4.74
N ALA A 104 -17.60 22.13 3.79
CA ALA A 104 -17.48 21.79 2.37
C ALA A 104 -16.03 21.94 1.87
N GLU A 105 -15.32 23.00 2.28
CA GLU A 105 -13.91 23.20 1.95
C GLU A 105 -13.01 22.16 2.62
N LEU A 106 -13.32 21.73 3.85
CA LEU A 106 -12.60 20.67 4.54
C LEU A 106 -12.73 19.33 3.80
N HIS A 107 -13.95 18.95 3.43
CA HIS A 107 -14.21 17.73 2.65
C HIS A 107 -13.53 17.77 1.29
N ALA A 108 -13.59 18.89 0.58
CA ALA A 108 -12.89 19.06 -0.69
C ALA A 108 -11.37 18.95 -0.52
N GLY A 109 -10.82 19.49 0.57
CA GLY A 109 -9.39 19.37 0.90
C GLY A 109 -8.97 17.92 1.17
N PHE A 110 -9.79 17.15 1.89
CA PHE A 110 -9.54 15.73 2.14
C PHE A 110 -9.54 14.90 0.85
N GLU A 111 -10.55 15.07 0.01
CA GLU A 111 -10.63 14.43 -1.31
C GLU A 111 -9.37 14.74 -2.14
N GLN A 112 -8.98 16.02 -2.21
CA GLN A 112 -7.79 16.42 -2.98
C GLN A 112 -6.50 15.80 -2.41
N ALA A 113 -6.33 15.77 -1.10
CA ALA A 113 -5.19 15.15 -0.45
C ALA A 113 -5.12 13.64 -0.72
N PHE A 114 -6.28 12.97 -0.67
CA PHE A 114 -6.41 11.55 -0.95
C PHE A 114 -6.05 11.21 -2.41
N HIS A 115 -6.62 11.94 -3.38
CA HIS A 115 -6.32 11.73 -4.80
C HIS A 115 -4.84 11.95 -5.10
N ARG A 116 -4.24 12.98 -4.49
CA ARG A 116 -2.81 13.26 -4.65
C ARG A 116 -1.93 12.13 -4.14
N VAL A 117 -2.19 11.62 -2.94
CA VAL A 117 -1.36 10.55 -2.38
C VAL A 117 -1.56 9.23 -3.13
N ALA A 118 -2.78 8.94 -3.58
CA ALA A 118 -3.07 7.77 -4.39
C ALA A 118 -2.31 7.82 -5.74
N GLN A 119 -2.33 8.98 -6.42
CA GLN A 119 -1.58 9.18 -7.67
C GLN A 119 -0.07 9.06 -7.49
N GLU A 120 0.48 9.61 -6.41
CA GLU A 120 1.92 9.52 -6.13
C GLU A 120 2.33 8.06 -5.87
N ARG A 121 1.53 7.30 -5.12
CA ARG A 121 1.78 5.87 -4.90
C ARG A 121 1.74 5.08 -6.20
N GLU A 122 0.75 5.33 -7.06
CA GLU A 122 0.70 4.69 -8.38
C GLU A 122 1.93 5.02 -9.22
N ARG A 123 2.36 6.29 -9.25
CA ARG A 123 3.57 6.69 -9.97
C ARG A 123 4.81 5.97 -9.44
N LEU A 124 4.94 5.85 -8.12
CA LEU A 124 6.06 5.14 -7.50
C LEU A 124 6.05 3.66 -7.87
N ILE A 125 4.89 3.00 -7.83
CA ILE A 125 4.69 1.60 -8.23
C ILE A 125 5.10 1.39 -9.69
N GLN A 126 4.62 2.24 -10.60
CA GLN A 126 4.90 2.12 -12.03
C GLN A 126 6.38 2.31 -12.36
N GLY A 127 7.08 3.17 -11.61
CA GLY A 127 8.51 3.37 -11.72
C GLY A 127 9.38 2.24 -11.13
N GLY A 128 8.78 1.22 -10.50
CA GLY A 128 9.49 0.02 -10.07
C GLY A 128 9.93 -0.87 -11.24
N ASP A 129 10.80 -1.84 -10.99
CA ASP A 129 11.11 -2.86 -12.00
C ASP A 129 9.98 -3.89 -12.14
N GLU A 130 10.17 -4.85 -13.05
CA GLU A 130 9.17 -5.88 -13.31
C GLU A 130 8.87 -6.74 -12.08
N PHE A 131 9.87 -7.13 -11.29
CA PHE A 131 9.64 -7.94 -10.09
C PHE A 131 8.85 -7.16 -9.05
N PHE A 132 9.23 -5.90 -8.80
CA PHE A 132 8.51 -5.00 -7.90
C PHE A 132 7.02 -4.90 -8.31
N ARG A 133 6.76 -4.63 -9.59
CA ARG A 133 5.37 -4.52 -10.10
C ARG A 133 4.60 -5.84 -10.06
N LYS A 134 5.25 -6.99 -10.24
CA LYS A 134 4.61 -8.30 -10.06
C LYS A 134 4.21 -8.55 -8.60
N VAL A 135 5.05 -8.17 -7.64
CA VAL A 135 4.69 -8.26 -6.21
C VAL A 135 3.48 -7.39 -5.90
N VAL A 136 3.40 -6.17 -6.47
CA VAL A 136 2.21 -5.32 -6.35
C VAL A 136 0.98 -5.96 -6.99
N ALA A 137 1.12 -6.60 -8.15
CA ALA A 137 0.01 -7.32 -8.78
C ALA A 137 -0.53 -8.45 -7.90
N VAL A 138 0.36 -9.26 -7.30
CA VAL A 138 -0.05 -10.28 -6.31
C VAL A 138 -0.80 -9.64 -5.15
N ALA A 139 -0.30 -8.53 -4.61
CA ALA A 139 -0.98 -7.84 -3.52
C ALA A 139 -2.39 -7.38 -3.91
N ARG A 140 -2.58 -6.88 -5.14
CA ARG A 140 -3.90 -6.48 -5.64
C ARG A 140 -4.86 -7.65 -5.84
N ASP A 141 -4.34 -8.77 -6.33
CA ASP A 141 -5.13 -9.97 -6.54
C ASP A 141 -5.49 -10.67 -5.23
N PHE A 142 -4.59 -10.65 -4.24
CA PHE A 142 -4.73 -11.45 -3.03
C PHE A 142 -5.35 -10.69 -1.86
N LEU A 143 -5.18 -9.37 -1.78
CA LEU A 143 -5.58 -8.56 -0.63
C LEU A 143 -6.73 -7.60 -0.95
N ASP A 144 -6.49 -6.68 -1.89
CA ASP A 144 -7.42 -5.61 -2.27
C ASP A 144 -7.05 -5.07 -3.67
N PRO A 145 -7.99 -5.00 -4.64
CA PRO A 145 -7.69 -4.47 -5.98
C PRO A 145 -7.09 -3.06 -6.01
N ALA A 146 -7.34 -2.23 -4.99
CA ALA A 146 -6.80 -0.89 -4.82
C ALA A 146 -5.51 -0.85 -3.97
N TRP A 147 -4.93 -2.00 -3.62
CA TRP A 147 -3.71 -2.05 -2.81
C TRP A 147 -2.57 -1.27 -3.49
N ASN A 148 -1.94 -0.36 -2.73
CA ASN A 148 -0.91 0.55 -3.22
C ASN A 148 0.25 0.76 -2.23
N GLY A 149 0.44 -0.18 -1.30
CA GLY A 149 1.52 -0.17 -0.32
C GLY A 149 1.05 -0.16 1.14
N LEU A 150 2.01 -0.23 2.05
CA LEU A 150 1.79 -0.07 3.49
C LEU A 150 2.44 1.24 3.99
N PRO A 151 1.88 1.89 5.03
CA PRO A 151 0.56 1.66 5.62
C PRO A 151 -0.59 1.86 4.62
N GLU A 152 -1.73 1.21 4.88
CA GLU A 152 -2.96 1.42 4.11
C GLU A 152 -3.42 2.89 4.25
N ILE A 153 -3.83 3.50 3.15
CA ILE A 153 -4.47 4.82 3.14
C ILE A 153 -5.91 4.62 2.73
N ARG A 154 -6.84 4.93 3.63
CA ARG A 154 -8.28 4.87 3.37
C ARG A 154 -8.80 6.20 2.86
N HIS A 155 -9.91 6.11 2.13
CA HIS A 155 -10.66 7.27 1.74
C HIS A 155 -11.13 8.03 2.99
N PRO A 156 -10.94 9.36 3.08
CA PRO A 156 -11.22 10.13 4.30
C PRO A 156 -12.69 10.15 4.73
N LEU A 157 -13.59 9.86 3.79
CA LEU A 157 -15.04 9.75 4.01
C LEU A 157 -15.54 8.29 3.97
N ASP A 158 -14.63 7.31 4.01
CA ASP A 158 -14.94 5.87 3.91
C ASP A 158 -15.76 5.47 2.66
N ASN A 159 -15.66 6.27 1.59
CA ASN A 159 -16.30 5.96 0.31
C ASN A 159 -15.62 4.74 -0.34
N GLU A 160 -16.43 3.86 -0.93
CA GLU A 160 -15.94 2.79 -1.80
C GLU A 160 -15.28 3.37 -3.06
N VAL A 161 -14.37 2.60 -3.67
CA VAL A 161 -13.62 3.02 -4.87
C VAL A 161 -14.52 3.51 -6.00
N ALA A 162 -15.69 2.88 -6.19
CA ALA A 162 -16.66 3.27 -7.21
C ALA A 162 -17.27 4.66 -6.99
N ALA A 163 -17.26 5.16 -5.75
CA ALA A 163 -17.77 6.47 -5.36
C ALA A 163 -16.67 7.55 -5.32
N TRP A 164 -15.41 7.21 -5.64
CA TRP A 164 -14.34 8.19 -5.66
C TRP A 164 -14.51 9.15 -6.83
N THR A 165 -14.43 10.45 -6.54
CA THR A 165 -14.61 11.50 -7.55
C THR A 165 -13.53 11.47 -8.62
N GLN A 166 -12.31 11.02 -8.29
CA GLN A 166 -11.18 10.87 -9.22
C GLN A 166 -10.30 9.65 -8.86
N PRO A 167 -10.67 8.42 -9.25
CA PRO A 167 -9.83 7.27 -8.95
C PRO A 167 -8.44 7.43 -9.59
N PRO A 168 -7.36 6.98 -8.92
CA PRO A 168 -6.02 7.07 -9.49
C PRO A 168 -5.95 6.22 -10.77
N ALA A 169 -5.20 6.70 -11.76
CA ALA A 169 -4.97 5.97 -13.00
C ALA A 169 -4.08 4.74 -12.75
N MET A 170 -4.69 3.64 -12.33
CA MET A 170 -4.02 2.37 -12.13
C MET A 170 -3.61 1.79 -13.48
N LEU A 171 -2.37 2.03 -13.89
CA LEU A 171 -1.84 1.44 -15.12
C LEU A 171 -1.72 -0.09 -14.97
N PRO A 172 -1.89 -0.85 -16.07
CA PRO A 172 -1.78 -2.31 -16.04
C PRO A 172 -0.47 -2.78 -15.43
N LEU A 173 -0.56 -3.79 -14.55
CA LEU A 173 0.60 -4.45 -13.98
C LEU A 173 0.96 -5.72 -14.78
N PRO A 174 2.23 -6.16 -14.77
CA PRO A 174 2.64 -7.38 -15.45
C PRO A 174 1.98 -8.61 -14.84
N ASP A 175 1.87 -9.69 -15.64
CA ASP A 175 1.41 -10.99 -15.16
C ASP A 175 2.31 -11.52 -14.03
N ALA A 176 1.69 -11.79 -12.87
CA ALA A 176 2.35 -12.27 -11.67
C ALA A 176 2.24 -13.78 -11.46
N SER A 177 1.68 -14.52 -12.43
CA SER A 177 1.50 -15.97 -12.34
C SER A 177 2.77 -16.71 -11.92
N GLY A 178 3.94 -16.31 -12.42
CA GLY A 178 5.23 -16.91 -12.07
C GLY A 178 5.67 -16.74 -10.61
N LEU A 179 5.05 -15.84 -9.83
CA LEU A 179 5.30 -15.71 -8.39
C LEU A 179 4.36 -16.58 -7.53
N THR A 180 3.27 -17.06 -8.12
CA THR A 180 2.20 -17.80 -7.41
C THR A 180 2.18 -19.30 -7.73
N GLN A 181 2.89 -19.71 -8.78
CA GLN A 181 3.05 -21.10 -9.17
C GLN A 181 4.21 -21.75 -8.40
N GLU A 182 4.08 -23.02 -8.05
CA GLU A 182 5.22 -23.80 -7.56
C GLU A 182 6.30 -23.88 -8.65
N PRO A 183 7.60 -23.85 -8.28
CA PRO A 183 8.64 -24.15 -9.25
C PRO A 183 8.36 -25.54 -9.81
N ALA A 184 8.31 -25.66 -11.15
CA ALA A 184 8.10 -26.94 -11.81
C ALA A 184 9.10 -27.94 -11.23
N GLN A 185 8.60 -28.99 -10.57
CA GLN A 185 9.44 -30.06 -10.07
C GLN A 185 10.18 -30.63 -11.27
N GLY A 186 11.48 -30.35 -11.36
CA GLY A 186 12.35 -30.92 -12.39
C GLY A 186 12.23 -32.43 -12.30
N GLY A 187 11.62 -33.03 -13.31
CA GLY A 187 11.50 -34.48 -13.41
C GLY A 187 12.88 -35.08 -13.35
N ILE A 188 13.21 -35.71 -12.22
CA ILE A 188 14.36 -36.58 -12.12
C ILE A 188 13.95 -37.83 -12.90
N ALA A 189 14.36 -37.88 -14.17
CA ALA A 189 14.29 -39.11 -14.93
C ALA A 189 15.17 -40.13 -14.21
N GLU A 190 14.52 -41.11 -13.59
CA GLU A 190 15.13 -42.28 -12.99
C GLU A 190 15.81 -43.08 -14.12
N GLU A 191 17.10 -42.81 -14.35
CA GLU A 191 17.94 -43.67 -15.17
C GLU A 191 18.07 -45.02 -14.47
N ALA A 192 17.22 -45.96 -14.92
CA ALA A 192 17.32 -47.36 -14.60
C ALA A 192 18.69 -47.88 -15.03
N ILE A 193 19.55 -48.18 -14.06
CA ILE A 193 20.77 -48.95 -14.26
C ILE A 193 20.34 -50.41 -14.47
N ALA A 194 20.51 -50.87 -15.71
CA ALA A 194 20.45 -52.27 -16.10
C ALA A 194 21.75 -53.01 -15.76
#